data_AF-A0A2K4ZQD9-F1
#
_entry.id   AF-A0A2K4ZQD9-F1
#
_cell.length_a   1.000
_cell.length_b   1.000
_cell.length_c   1.000
_cell.angle_alpha   90.00
_cell.angle_beta   90.00
_cell.angle_gamma   90.00
#
_symmetry.space_group_name_H-M   'P 1'
#
loop_
_entity.id
_entity.type
_entity.pdbx_description
1 polymer ?
#
loop_
_entity_poly.entity_id
_entity_poly.type
_entity_poly.pdbx_seq_one_letter_code
_entity_poly.pdbx_strand_id
1 'polypeptide(L)'
;MSKIIRFIKRLFKKYEAGYEYWVNLKDIKVPAYYKMTKIGTAKWNHKMSYWLRTGKFESPIVLHRDFRLYDGYSSVKIAYLKGIDKVPVYFVD
;
A
#
# COMPACT_ATOMS: atom_id res chain seq x y z
N MET A 1 -12.16 15.90 12.26
CA MET A 1 -11.28 14.82 12.77
C MET A 1 -12.03 13.58 13.30
N SER A 2 -13.22 13.70 13.91
CA SER A 2 -13.92 12.57 14.55
C SER A 2 -14.57 11.53 13.60
N LYS A 3 -15.10 11.95 12.44
CA LYS A 3 -15.75 11.03 11.47
C LYS A 3 -14.78 10.03 10.85
N ILE A 4 -13.57 10.49 10.50
CA ILE A 4 -12.50 9.64 9.95
C ILE A 4 -12.07 8.60 10.98
N ILE A 5 -11.84 9.00 12.23
CA ILE A 5 -11.45 8.08 13.31
C ILE A 5 -12.55 7.04 13.57
N ARG A 6 -13.84 7.42 13.56
CA ARG A 6 -14.97 6.46 13.68
C ARG A 6 -15.08 5.52 12.48
N PHE A 7 -14.82 6.00 11.27
CA PHE A 7 -14.84 5.17 10.06
C PHE A 7 -13.72 4.13 10.08
N ILE A 8 -12.49 4.56 10.41
CA ILE A 8 -11.33 3.68 10.54
C ILE A 8 -11.60 2.64 11.66
N LYS A 9 -12.06 3.05 12.86
CA LYS A 9 -12.44 2.12 13.96
C LYS A 9 -13.47 1.05 13.57
N ARG A 10 -14.43 1.37 12.67
CA ARG A 10 -15.42 0.40 12.18
C ARG A 10 -14.82 -0.57 11.14
N LEU A 11 -13.83 -0.12 10.39
CA LEU A 11 -13.14 -0.91 9.38
C LEU A 11 -12.18 -1.94 10.00
N PHE A 12 -11.54 -1.61 11.11
CA PHE A 12 -10.65 -2.51 11.86
C PHE A 12 -11.23 -3.87 12.24
N LYS A 13 -12.57 -3.98 12.40
CA LYS A 13 -13.25 -5.23 12.73
C LYS A 13 -13.68 -6.06 11.50
N LYS A 14 -13.48 -5.54 10.28
CA LYS A 14 -14.06 -6.13 9.05
C LYS A 14 -13.04 -6.67 8.05
N TYR A 15 -11.76 -6.33 8.17
CA TYR A 15 -10.77 -6.77 7.20
C TYR A 15 -10.18 -8.12 7.58
N GLU A 16 -10.56 -9.12 6.81
CA GLU A 16 -10.04 -10.48 6.90
C GLU A 16 -8.74 -10.62 6.08
N ALA A 17 -7.80 -11.40 6.61
CA ALA A 17 -6.58 -11.74 5.89
C ALA A 17 -6.89 -12.61 4.67
N GLY A 18 -6.06 -12.51 3.62
CA GLY A 18 -6.19 -13.31 2.40
C GLY A 18 -7.16 -12.77 1.34
N TYR A 19 -7.91 -11.71 1.64
CA TYR A 19 -8.78 -11.02 0.68
C TYR A 19 -8.16 -9.71 0.18
N GLU A 20 -8.43 -9.38 -1.08
CA GLU A 20 -8.06 -8.10 -1.68
C GLU A 20 -9.10 -7.03 -1.36
N TYR A 21 -8.63 -5.86 -0.93
CA TYR A 21 -9.45 -4.68 -0.67
C TYR A 21 -8.91 -3.46 -1.41
N TRP A 22 -9.79 -2.55 -1.78
CA TRP A 22 -9.40 -1.26 -2.37
C TRP A 22 -9.41 -0.17 -1.31
N VAL A 23 -8.24 0.40 -1.03
CA VAL A 23 -8.08 1.48 -0.03
C VAL A 23 -7.55 2.74 -0.69
N ASN A 24 -7.85 3.91 -0.12
CA ASN A 24 -7.25 5.14 -0.62
C ASN A 24 -5.76 5.15 -0.26
N LEU A 25 -4.90 5.50 -1.23
CA LEU A 25 -3.46 5.58 -1.03
C LEU A 25 -3.08 6.52 0.13
N LYS A 26 -3.82 7.63 0.28
CA LYS A 26 -3.65 8.61 1.36
C LYS A 26 -3.89 8.06 2.77
N ASP A 27 -4.65 6.97 2.90
CA ASP A 27 -4.96 6.35 4.19
C ASP A 27 -3.85 5.38 4.62
N ILE A 28 -2.94 4.99 3.70
CA ILE A 28 -1.82 4.09 3.98
C ILE A 28 -0.73 4.84 4.74
N LYS A 29 -0.44 4.37 5.95
CA LYS A 29 0.61 4.89 6.81
C LYS A 29 1.92 4.18 6.50
N VAL A 30 2.77 4.79 5.68
CA VAL A 30 4.12 4.28 5.39
C VAL A 30 5.07 4.63 6.55
N PRO A 31 5.61 3.65 7.29
CA PRO A 31 6.60 3.90 8.33
C PRO A 31 7.83 4.67 7.83
N ALA A 32 8.43 5.48 8.71
CA ALA A 32 9.56 6.34 8.36
C ALA A 32 10.77 5.55 7.82
N TYR A 33 11.04 4.36 8.36
CA TYR A 33 12.18 3.54 7.95
C TYR A 33 12.13 3.16 6.45
N TYR A 34 10.95 2.88 5.89
CA TYR A 34 10.82 2.63 4.44
C TYR A 34 11.19 3.84 3.60
N LYS A 35 10.90 5.06 4.09
CA LYS A 35 11.27 6.29 3.39
C LYS A 35 12.77 6.57 3.45
N MET A 36 13.42 6.14 4.53
CA MET A 36 14.86 6.30 4.73
C MET A 36 15.68 5.25 3.95
N THR A 37 15.13 4.05 3.75
CA THR A 37 15.78 3.00 2.98
C THR A 37 15.55 3.18 1.49
N LYS A 38 16.63 3.32 0.72
CA LYS A 38 16.55 3.30 -0.74
C LYS A 38 16.18 1.90 -1.22
N ILE A 39 15.19 1.80 -2.10
CA ILE A 39 14.95 0.59 -2.88
C ILE A 39 16.15 0.44 -3.82
N GLY A 40 16.82 -0.72 -3.79
CA GLY A 40 17.97 -0.97 -4.67
C GLY A 40 17.61 -0.76 -6.14
N THR A 41 18.51 -0.14 -6.91
CA THR A 41 18.24 0.34 -8.28
C THR A 41 17.74 -0.77 -9.21
N ALA A 42 18.35 -1.95 -9.17
CA ALA A 42 17.92 -3.09 -9.99
C ALA A 42 16.47 -3.51 -9.66
N LYS A 43 16.16 -3.65 -8.37
CA LYS A 43 14.79 -3.97 -7.90
C LYS A 43 13.80 -2.88 -8.29
N TRP A 44 14.18 -1.60 -8.17
CA TRP A 44 13.31 -0.49 -8.54
C TRP A 44 13.00 -0.47 -10.05
N ASN A 45 14.03 -0.59 -10.89
CA ASN A 45 13.87 -0.61 -12.33
C ASN A 45 13.00 -1.79 -12.78
N HIS A 46 13.21 -2.97 -12.20
CA HIS A 46 12.39 -4.15 -12.47
C HIS A 46 10.91 -3.91 -12.13
N LYS A 47 10.61 -3.41 -10.91
CA LYS A 47 9.23 -3.14 -10.46
C LYS A 47 8.55 -2.06 -11.30
N MET A 48 9.25 -0.98 -11.65
CA MET A 48 8.71 0.10 -12.48
C MET A 48 8.48 -0.37 -13.92
N SER A 49 9.43 -1.11 -14.51
CA SER A 49 9.27 -1.67 -15.87
C SER A 49 8.10 -2.63 -15.95
N TYR A 50 7.89 -3.48 -14.93
CA TYR A 50 6.72 -4.34 -14.85
C TYR A 50 5.41 -3.52 -14.85
N TRP A 51 5.35 -2.47 -14.03
CA TRP A 51 4.19 -1.56 -13.99
C TRP A 51 3.95 -0.89 -15.34
N LEU A 52 4.98 -0.31 -15.97
CA LEU A 52 4.85 0.38 -17.26
C LEU A 52 4.35 -0.56 -18.36
N ARG A 53 4.72 -1.84 -18.31
CA ARG A 53 4.31 -2.85 -19.29
C ARG A 53 2.88 -3.37 -19.06
N THR A 54 2.43 -3.48 -17.80
CA THR A 54 1.22 -4.24 -17.47
C THR A 54 0.11 -3.41 -16.84
N GLY A 55 0.42 -2.23 -16.29
CA GLY A 55 -0.48 -1.47 -15.43
C GLY A 55 -0.79 -2.13 -14.09
N LYS A 56 -0.05 -3.18 -13.70
CA LYS A 56 -0.26 -3.94 -12.46
C LYS A 56 0.95 -3.83 -11.54
N PHE A 57 0.70 -3.90 -10.23
CA PHE A 57 1.77 -4.00 -9.25
C PHE A 57 2.29 -5.44 -9.21
N GLU A 58 3.60 -5.62 -9.36
CA GLU A 58 4.21 -6.96 -9.27
C GLU A 58 4.22 -7.51 -7.83
N SER A 59 4.35 -6.62 -6.84
CA SER A 59 4.25 -6.98 -5.42
C SER A 59 2.92 -6.50 -4.84
N PRO A 60 2.19 -7.36 -4.09
CA PRO A 60 1.00 -6.90 -3.38
C PRO A 60 1.38 -5.87 -2.32
N ILE A 61 0.46 -4.95 -2.04
CA ILE A 61 0.57 -4.04 -0.91
C ILE A 61 -0.07 -4.73 0.29
N VAL A 62 0.71 -4.93 1.33
CA VAL A 62 0.27 -5.65 2.53
C VAL A 62 0.26 -4.68 3.70
N LEU A 63 -0.86 -4.60 4.40
CA LEU A 63 -1.08 -3.66 5.50
C LEU A 63 -1.40 -4.41 6.79
N HIS A 64 -0.97 -3.89 7.93
CA HIS A 64 -1.66 -4.19 9.18
C HIS A 64 -3.07 -3.59 9.15
N ARG A 65 -3.97 -4.13 9.98
CA ARG A 65 -5.37 -3.64 10.08
C ARG A 65 -5.48 -2.13 10.40
N ASP A 66 -4.42 -1.51 10.94
CA ASP A 66 -4.33 -0.06 11.17
C ASP A 66 -3.83 0.78 10.00
N PHE A 67 -3.81 0.16 8.82
CA PHE A 67 -3.34 0.75 7.57
C PHE A 67 -1.84 1.09 7.58
N ARG A 68 -1.07 0.62 8.57
CA ARG A 68 0.40 0.67 8.49
C ARG A 68 0.90 -0.31 7.45
N LEU A 69 1.81 0.16 6.61
CA LEU A 69 2.45 -0.66 5.59
C LEU A 69 3.30 -1.75 6.25
N TYR A 70 2.97 -3.00 5.98
CA TYR A 70 3.74 -4.19 6.36
C TYR A 70 4.71 -4.60 5.24
N ASP A 71 4.25 -4.64 3.99
CA ASP A 71 5.10 -4.89 2.82
C ASP A 71 4.51 -4.26 1.53
N GLY A 72 5.28 -4.24 0.44
CA GLY A 72 4.86 -3.71 -0.85
C GLY A 72 5.23 -2.25 -1.06
N TYR A 73 6.25 -1.74 -0.36
CA TYR A 73 6.64 -0.32 -0.44
C TYR A 73 6.96 0.16 -1.86
N SER A 74 7.56 -0.68 -2.71
CA SER A 74 7.79 -0.32 -4.11
C SER A 74 6.49 -0.03 -4.86
N SER A 75 5.44 -0.82 -4.62
CA SER A 75 4.13 -0.65 -5.24
C SER A 75 3.45 0.62 -4.75
N VAL A 76 3.51 0.89 -3.43
CA VAL A 76 3.05 2.15 -2.84
C VAL A 76 3.77 3.34 -3.46
N LYS A 77 5.10 3.28 -3.61
CA LYS A 77 5.90 4.35 -4.21
C LYS A 77 5.55 4.57 -5.69
N ILE A 78 5.33 3.50 -6.46
CA ILE A 78 4.83 3.61 -7.84
C ILE A 78 3.47 4.31 -7.86
N ALA A 79 2.55 3.92 -6.99
CA ALA A 79 1.23 4.53 -6.89
C ALA A 79 1.30 6.04 -6.64
N TYR A 80 2.17 6.48 -5.71
CA TYR A 80 2.40 7.90 -5.45
C TYR A 80 2.92 8.64 -6.69
N LEU A 81 3.94 8.09 -7.37
CA LEU A 81 4.54 8.71 -8.54
C LEU A 81 3.58 8.78 -9.74
N LYS A 82 2.62 7.87 -9.81
CA LYS A 82 1.63 7.78 -10.89
C LYS A 82 0.30 8.45 -10.55
N GLY A 83 0.18 9.07 -9.38
CA GLY A 83 -1.04 9.78 -8.97
C GLY A 83 -2.25 8.85 -8.80
N ILE A 84 -2.03 7.62 -8.34
CA ILE A 84 -3.11 6.63 -8.17
C ILE A 84 -3.81 6.86 -6.82
N ASP A 85 -5.12 7.11 -6.87
CA ASP A 85 -5.90 7.44 -5.67
C ASP A 85 -6.22 6.22 -4.79
N LYS A 86 -6.53 5.07 -5.41
CA LYS A 86 -6.88 3.83 -4.73
C LYS A 86 -6.03 2.68 -5.22
N VAL A 87 -5.62 1.83 -4.28
CA VAL A 87 -4.75 0.69 -4.57
C VAL A 87 -5.34 -0.60 -3.98
N PRO A 88 -5.14 -1.74 -4.65
CA PRO A 88 -5.46 -3.05 -4.09
C PRO A 88 -4.47 -3.39 -2.97
N VAL A 89 -4.99 -3.87 -1.84
CA VAL A 89 -4.22 -4.23 -0.65
C VAL A 89 -4.74 -5.51 -0.03
N TYR A 90 -3.87 -6.17 0.73
CA TYR A 90 -4.20 -7.30 1.58
C TYR A 90 -3.91 -6.91 3.02
N PHE A 91 -4.72 -7.39 3.96
CA PHE A 91 -4.47 -7.19 5.38
C PHE A 91 -3.78 -8.40 6.00
N VAL A 92 -2.88 -8.13 6.93
CA VAL A 92 -2.27 -9.10 7.85
C VAL A 92 -2.62 -8.74 9.29
N ASP A 93 -2.55 -9.74 10.15
CA ASP A 93 -2.80 -9.62 11.59
C ASP A 93 -1.74 -8.78 12.31
#